data_AF-A0A9E2B2G4-F1
#
_entry.id   AF-A0A9E2B2G4-F1
#
_cell.length_a   1.000
_cell.length_b   1.000
_cell.length_c   1.000
_cell.angle_alpha   90.00
_cell.angle_beta   90.00
_cell.angle_gamma   90.00
#
_symmetry.space_group_name_H-M   'P 1'
#
loop_
_entity.id
_entity.type
_entity.pdbx_description
1 polymer ?
#
loop_
_entity_poly.entity_id
_entity_poly.type
_entity_poly.pdbx_seq_one_letter_code
_entity_poly.pdbx_strand_id
1 'polypeptide(L)'
;MAYTRVYWRPSQAPTGAIVVLALLSLGGLLMVETMRRQDSSADFGKMAAAAEQTQQAMEYVGSLRKQIRRVDADVDPQESGLIGIASSPITSLSGNLQAKQTTINPNWAAVMVRMLRDAGVKQGDTVAVAVSGSFPALN
;
A
#
# COMPACT_ATOMS: atom_id res chain seq x y z
N MET A 1 -40.32 -36.51 -38.89
CA MET A 1 -39.92 -35.25 -38.23
C MET A 1 -38.42 -35.08 -38.40
N ALA A 2 -37.98 -34.05 -39.13
CA ALA A 2 -36.56 -33.77 -39.32
C ALA A 2 -36.13 -32.64 -38.37
N TYR A 3 -35.14 -32.91 -37.51
CA TYR A 3 -34.56 -31.90 -36.62
C TYR A 3 -33.51 -31.09 -37.38
N THR A 4 -33.70 -29.78 -37.47
CA THR A 4 -32.69 -28.86 -38.01
C THR A 4 -31.57 -28.69 -36.99
N ARG A 5 -30.37 -29.21 -37.28
CA ARG A 5 -29.18 -28.94 -36.45
C ARG A 5 -28.73 -27.51 -36.68
N VAL A 6 -28.96 -26.64 -35.71
CA VAL A 6 -28.41 -25.29 -35.67
C VAL A 6 -26.93 -25.38 -35.28
N TYR A 7 -26.03 -25.26 -36.27
CA TYR A 7 -24.60 -25.11 -36.00
C TYR A 7 -24.33 -23.66 -35.59
N TRP A 8 -23.94 -23.45 -34.34
CA TRP A 8 -23.43 -22.16 -33.87
C TRP A 8 -22.12 -21.84 -34.61
N ARG A 9 -22.17 -20.88 -35.53
CA ARG A 9 -20.97 -20.24 -36.07
C ARG A 9 -20.72 -18.98 -35.24
N PRO A 10 -19.62 -18.89 -34.47
CA PRO A 10 -19.24 -17.59 -33.95
C PRO A 10 -19.01 -16.69 -35.15
N SER A 11 -19.78 -15.60 -35.26
CA SER A 11 -19.46 -14.55 -36.20
C SER A 11 -18.08 -14.04 -35.82
N GLN A 12 -17.05 -14.44 -36.56
CA GLN A 12 -15.71 -13.94 -36.33
C GLN A 12 -15.76 -12.44 -36.60
N ALA A 13 -15.44 -11.64 -35.59
CA ALA A 13 -15.37 -10.20 -35.75
C ALA A 13 -14.42 -9.90 -36.92
N PRO A 14 -14.81 -9.05 -37.89
CA PRO A 14 -13.95 -8.75 -39.03
C PRO A 14 -12.63 -8.19 -38.53
N THR A 15 -11.51 -8.63 -39.11
CA THR A 15 -10.15 -8.26 -38.67
C THR A 15 -9.98 -6.74 -38.55
N GLY A 16 -10.60 -5.97 -39.46
CA GLY A 16 -10.61 -4.51 -39.39
C GLY A 16 -11.26 -3.95 -38.12
N ALA A 17 -12.35 -4.55 -37.64
CA ALA A 17 -12.98 -4.16 -36.38
C ALA A 17 -12.06 -4.44 -35.18
N ILE A 18 -11.32 -5.55 -35.20
CA ILE A 18 -10.35 -5.87 -34.14
C ILE A 18 -9.19 -4.87 -34.13
N VAL A 19 -8.67 -4.49 -35.31
CA VAL A 19 -7.60 -3.49 -35.43
C VAL A 19 -8.04 -2.13 -34.92
N VAL A 20 -9.26 -1.68 -35.27
CA VAL A 20 -9.82 -0.42 -34.77
C VAL A 20 -9.98 -0.44 -33.25
N LEU A 21 -10.49 -1.55 -32.69
CA LEU A 21 -10.60 -1.73 -31.23
C LEU A 21 -9.24 -1.70 -30.54
N ALA A 22 -8.23 -2.33 -31.12
CA ALA A 22 -6.87 -2.32 -30.59
C ALA A 22 -6.29 -0.89 -30.59
N LEU A 23 -6.44 -0.15 -31.68
CA LEU A 23 -5.99 1.25 -31.77
C LEU A 23 -6.73 2.17 -30.80
N LEU A 24 -8.04 2.00 -30.64
CA LEU A 24 -8.83 2.74 -29.64
C LEU A 24 -8.36 2.43 -28.22
N SER A 25 -8.09 1.16 -27.92
CA SER A 25 -7.61 0.74 -26.60
C SER A 25 -6.21 1.30 -26.31
N LEU A 26 -5.31 1.25 -27.29
CA LEU A 26 -3.97 1.81 -27.19
C LEU A 26 -4.01 3.34 -27.05
N GLY A 27 -4.87 4.01 -27.82
CA GLY A 27 -5.09 5.45 -27.74
C GLY A 27 -5.65 5.87 -26.38
N GLY A 28 -6.61 5.11 -25.84
CA GLY A 28 -7.14 5.32 -24.50
C GLY A 28 -6.06 5.15 -23.41
N LEU A 29 -5.23 4.11 -23.51
CA LEU A 29 -4.10 3.90 -22.60
C LEU A 29 -3.11 5.06 -22.64
N LEU A 30 -2.68 5.47 -23.85
CA LEU A 30 -1.76 6.59 -24.05
C LEU A 30 -2.35 7.90 -23.53
N MET A 31 -3.64 8.13 -23.73
CA MET A 31 -4.33 9.31 -23.22
C MET A 31 -4.33 9.34 -21.69
N VAL A 32 -4.59 8.20 -21.03
CA VAL A 32 -4.55 8.11 -19.56
C VAL A 32 -3.13 8.31 -19.02
N GLU A 33 -2.12 7.76 -19.68
CA GLU A 33 -0.72 7.93 -19.25
C GLU A 33 -0.22 9.36 -19.45
N THR A 34 -0.54 9.99 -20.58
CA THR A 34 -0.08 11.34 -20.91
C THR A 34 -0.86 12.43 -20.19
N MET A 35 -2.16 12.23 -19.95
CA MET A 35 -3.02 13.17 -19.22
C MET A 35 -3.11 12.87 -17.73
N ARG A 36 -2.10 12.23 -17.14
CA ARG A 36 -1.98 12.13 -15.68
C ARG A 36 -1.79 13.53 -15.10
N ARG A 37 -2.90 14.20 -14.78
CA ARG A 37 -2.91 15.30 -13.81
C ARG A 37 -2.56 14.69 -12.47
N GLN A 38 -1.26 14.71 -12.14
CA GLN A 38 -0.86 14.67 -10.75
C GLN A 38 -1.32 15.99 -10.15
N ASP A 39 -2.52 16.00 -9.57
CA ASP A 39 -2.85 16.94 -8.51
C ASP A 39 -1.96 16.59 -7.33
N SER A 40 -0.65 16.85 -7.47
CA SER A 40 0.26 16.77 -6.36
C SER A 40 -0.21 17.88 -5.43
N SER A 41 -0.91 17.52 -4.35
CA SER A 41 -1.09 18.43 -3.24
C SER A 41 0.27 19.06 -2.93
N ALA A 42 0.33 20.34 -2.56
CA ALA A 42 1.60 21.04 -2.30
C ALA A 42 2.57 20.25 -1.40
N ASP A 43 2.04 19.33 -0.57
CA ASP A 43 2.77 18.49 0.37
C ASP A 43 3.15 17.10 -0.17
N PHE A 44 2.83 16.75 -1.41
CA PHE A 44 3.11 15.42 -1.96
C PHE A 44 4.59 15.07 -1.84
N GLY A 45 5.49 16.01 -2.14
CA GLY A 45 6.93 15.80 -1.97
C GLY A 45 7.32 15.53 -0.51
N LYS A 46 6.70 16.22 0.45
CA LYS A 46 6.95 15.99 1.89
C LYS A 46 6.40 14.65 2.35
N MET A 47 5.22 14.27 1.87
CA MET A 47 4.58 12.99 2.16
C MET A 47 5.42 11.82 1.61
N ALA A 48 5.89 11.94 0.37
CA ALA A 48 6.77 10.95 -0.26
C ALA A 48 8.11 10.83 0.49
N ALA A 49 8.76 11.95 0.80
CA ALA A 49 10.00 11.97 1.55
C ALA A 49 9.85 11.35 2.95
N ALA A 50 8.74 11.63 3.64
CA ALA A 50 8.45 11.05 4.95
C ALA A 50 8.26 9.53 4.85
N ALA A 51 7.53 9.04 3.84
CA ALA A 51 7.36 7.60 3.62
C ALA A 51 8.69 6.91 3.29
N GLU A 52 9.52 7.50 2.42
CA GLU A 52 10.84 6.98 2.06
C GLU A 52 11.77 6.90 3.29
N GLN A 53 11.81 7.96 4.10
CA GLN A 53 12.60 7.97 5.33
C GLN A 53 12.13 6.88 6.32
N THR A 54 10.82 6.71 6.48
CA THR A 54 10.26 5.65 7.33
C THR A 54 10.58 4.27 6.78
N GLN A 55 10.52 4.08 5.46
CA GLN A 55 10.89 2.81 4.82
C GLN A 55 12.35 2.44 5.14
N GLN A 56 13.29 3.37 4.97
CA GLN A 56 14.71 3.13 5.28
C GLN A 56 14.92 2.77 6.76
N ALA A 57 14.22 3.46 7.67
CA ALA A 57 14.28 3.16 9.10
C ALA A 57 13.71 1.77 9.42
N MET A 58 12.56 1.42 8.83
CA MET A 58 11.92 0.11 8.99
C MET A 58 12.81 -1.02 8.47
N GLU A 59 13.42 -0.86 7.31
CA GLU A 59 14.37 -1.82 6.73
C GLU A 59 15.60 -2.01 7.63
N TYR A 60 16.16 -0.92 8.14
CA TYR A 60 17.31 -0.97 9.05
C TYR A 60 16.97 -1.73 10.34
N VAL A 61 15.90 -1.34 11.04
CA VAL A 61 15.47 -2.01 12.28
C VAL A 61 15.07 -3.46 12.02
N GLY A 62 14.36 -3.71 10.92
CA GLY A 62 13.98 -5.05 10.47
C GLY A 62 15.20 -5.95 10.28
N SER A 63 16.27 -5.44 9.65
CA SER A 63 17.51 -6.19 9.43
C SER A 63 18.17 -6.63 10.74
N LEU A 64 18.17 -5.77 11.76
CA LEU A 64 18.70 -6.08 13.09
C LEU A 64 17.82 -7.11 13.80
N ARG A 65 16.49 -6.97 13.73
CA ARG A 65 15.56 -7.90 14.37
C ARG A 65 15.60 -9.30 13.78
N LYS A 66 15.80 -9.42 12.46
CA LYS A 66 15.98 -10.71 11.76
C LYS A 66 17.21 -11.49 12.25
N GLN A 67 18.24 -10.81 12.77
CA GLN A 67 19.41 -11.46 13.37
C GLN A 67 19.10 -12.10 14.72
N ILE A 68 18.11 -11.57 15.45
CA ILE A 68 17.72 -12.04 16.78
C ILE A 68 16.73 -13.20 16.69
N ARG A 69 15.77 -13.11 15.75
CA ARG A 69 14.71 -14.12 15.59
C ARG A 69 14.32 -14.26 14.12
N ARG A 70 14.06 -15.50 13.71
CA ARG A 70 13.46 -15.82 12.41
C ARG A 70 12.06 -15.22 12.29
N VAL A 71 11.77 -14.63 11.13
CA VAL A 71 10.45 -14.08 10.83
C VAL A 71 9.49 -15.22 10.47
N ASP A 72 8.29 -15.16 11.04
CA ASP A 72 7.19 -16.05 10.69
C ASP A 72 6.42 -15.45 9.52
N ALA A 73 6.51 -16.09 8.34
CA ALA A 73 5.92 -15.60 7.11
C ALA A 73 4.38 -15.63 7.12
N ASP A 74 3.76 -16.45 7.99
CA ASP A 74 2.30 -16.48 8.12
C ASP A 74 1.78 -15.23 8.83
N VAL A 75 2.61 -14.68 9.73
CA VAL A 75 2.29 -13.52 10.57
C VAL A 75 2.84 -12.22 9.98
N ASP A 76 3.98 -12.28 9.30
CA ASP A 76 4.64 -11.15 8.64
C ASP A 76 5.00 -11.50 7.19
N PRO A 77 4.01 -11.48 6.26
CA PRO A 77 4.21 -11.90 4.87
C PRO A 77 5.18 -11.01 4.08
N GLN A 78 5.40 -9.78 4.53
CA GLN A 78 6.36 -8.85 3.92
C GLN A 78 7.79 -9.10 4.42
N GLU A 79 7.96 -10.09 5.32
CA GLU A 79 9.18 -10.38 6.03
C GLU A 79 9.81 -9.10 6.63
N SER A 80 9.00 -8.19 7.15
CA SER A 80 9.51 -6.90 7.64
C SER A 80 10.46 -7.10 8.82
N GLY A 81 10.22 -8.13 9.64
CA GLY A 81 10.90 -8.35 10.92
C GLY A 81 10.38 -7.43 12.02
N LEU A 82 9.34 -6.64 11.74
CA LEU A 82 8.76 -5.67 12.67
C LEU A 82 7.56 -6.23 13.44
N ILE A 83 6.94 -7.31 12.97
CA ILE A 83 5.90 -7.98 13.75
C ILE A 83 6.52 -8.76 14.92
N GLY A 84 5.94 -8.59 16.11
CA GLY A 84 6.40 -9.22 17.36
C GLY A 84 5.86 -10.64 17.55
N ILE A 85 6.16 -11.23 18.71
CA ILE A 85 5.55 -12.49 19.14
C ILE A 85 4.09 -12.29 19.55
N ALA A 86 3.27 -13.33 19.42
CA ALA A 86 1.86 -13.30 19.76
C ALA A 86 1.59 -12.98 21.25
N SER A 87 2.44 -13.45 22.15
CA SER A 87 2.35 -13.19 23.59
C SER A 87 3.73 -13.17 24.25
N SER A 88 3.86 -12.35 25.28
CA SER A 88 5.04 -12.16 26.12
C SER A 88 4.61 -11.99 27.59
N PRO A 89 5.52 -12.08 28.58
CA PRO A 89 5.18 -11.84 29.99
C PRO A 89 4.60 -10.46 30.29
N ILE A 90 4.81 -9.47 29.40
CA ILE A 90 4.29 -8.11 29.52
C ILE A 90 3.06 -7.87 28.64
N THR A 91 2.55 -8.90 27.95
CA THR A 91 1.35 -8.77 27.12
C THR A 91 0.12 -8.62 28.01
N SER A 92 -0.49 -7.44 27.97
CA SER A 92 -1.73 -7.15 28.72
C SER A 92 -2.99 -7.62 27.99
N LEU A 93 -3.00 -7.53 26.66
CA LEU A 93 -4.15 -7.88 25.81
C LEU A 93 -3.68 -8.50 24.49
N SER A 94 -4.41 -9.52 24.03
CA SER A 94 -4.27 -10.05 22.68
C SER A 94 -4.86 -9.07 21.67
N GLY A 95 -4.02 -8.53 20.78
CA GLY A 95 -4.46 -7.61 19.73
C GLY A 95 -4.85 -8.29 18.42
N ASN A 96 -5.46 -7.55 17.51
CA ASN A 96 -5.76 -8.01 16.15
C ASN A 96 -4.47 -8.03 15.29
N LEU A 97 -4.21 -9.15 14.61
CA LEU A 97 -3.02 -9.32 13.76
C LEU A 97 -3.04 -8.41 12.52
N GLN A 98 -4.16 -8.30 11.82
CA GLN A 98 -4.26 -7.44 10.63
C GLN A 98 -4.00 -5.97 10.97
N ALA A 99 -4.47 -5.51 12.13
CA ALA A 99 -4.16 -4.17 12.62
C ALA A 99 -2.65 -3.97 12.81
N LYS A 100 -1.93 -4.97 13.34
CA LYS A 100 -0.46 -4.95 13.49
C LYS A 100 0.25 -4.98 12.14
N GLN A 101 -0.18 -5.84 11.22
CA GLN A 101 0.36 -5.91 9.87
C GLN A 101 0.18 -4.59 9.12
N THR A 102 -0.92 -3.86 9.35
CA THR A 102 -1.14 -2.55 8.72
C THR A 102 -0.10 -1.51 9.14
N THR A 103 0.52 -1.66 10.31
CA THR A 103 1.52 -0.71 10.83
C THR A 103 2.84 -0.74 10.08
N ILE A 104 3.18 -1.85 9.42
CA ILE A 104 4.46 -2.01 8.71
C ILE A 104 4.46 -1.29 7.36
N ASN A 105 3.38 -0.59 7.01
CA ASN A 105 3.29 0.21 5.81
C ASN A 105 3.94 1.59 6.05
N PRO A 106 5.05 1.93 5.37
CA PRO A 106 5.74 3.21 5.57
C PRO A 106 4.91 4.43 5.17
N ASN A 107 3.86 4.26 4.36
CA ASN A 107 2.96 5.34 3.97
C ASN A 107 2.17 5.94 5.13
N TRP A 108 2.15 5.31 6.31
CA TRP A 108 1.62 5.97 7.51
C TRP A 108 2.32 7.28 7.82
N ALA A 109 3.61 7.44 7.49
CA ALA A 109 4.32 8.71 7.66
C ALA A 109 3.72 9.82 6.77
N ALA A 110 3.34 9.50 5.54
CA ALA A 110 2.62 10.41 4.66
C ALA A 110 1.25 10.81 5.24
N VAL A 111 0.53 9.85 5.85
CA VAL A 111 -0.74 10.13 6.54
C VAL A 111 -0.51 11.09 7.70
N MET A 112 0.53 10.90 8.51
CA MET A 112 0.86 11.82 9.61
C MET A 112 1.17 13.24 9.11
N VAL A 113 1.97 13.37 8.04
CA VAL A 113 2.24 14.67 7.39
C VAL A 113 0.95 15.35 6.98
N ARG A 114 0.04 14.60 6.34
CA ARG A 114 -1.26 15.11 5.93
C ARG A 114 -2.12 15.52 7.12
N MET A 115 -2.17 14.73 8.18
CA MET A 115 -2.94 15.02 9.39
C MET A 115 -2.42 16.28 10.11
N LEU A 116 -1.10 16.44 10.25
CA LEU A 116 -0.50 17.63 10.86
C LEU A 116 -0.84 18.89 10.06
N ARG A 117 -0.77 18.79 8.73
CA ARG A 117 -1.13 19.89 7.84
C ARG A 117 -2.63 20.23 7.93
N ASP A 118 -3.50 19.23 7.90
CA ASP A 118 -4.95 19.43 8.00
C ASP A 118 -5.35 19.99 9.38
N ALA A 119 -4.57 19.69 10.42
CA ALA A 119 -4.69 20.31 11.74
C ALA A 119 -4.11 21.74 11.82
N GLY A 120 -3.49 22.24 10.74
CA GLY A 120 -2.93 23.59 10.68
C GLY A 120 -1.62 23.79 11.43
N VAL A 121 -0.91 22.71 11.76
CA VAL A 121 0.36 22.75 12.51
C VAL A 121 1.42 23.48 11.69
N LYS A 122 2.16 24.38 12.36
CA LYS A 122 3.23 25.20 11.78
C LYS A 122 4.58 24.84 12.38
N GLN A 123 5.64 25.24 11.67
CA GLN A 123 6.98 25.14 12.20
C GLN A 123 7.11 25.94 13.50
N GLY A 124 7.62 25.30 14.56
CA GLY A 124 7.74 25.89 15.89
C GLY A 124 6.61 25.51 16.85
N ASP A 125 5.51 24.94 16.35
CA ASP A 125 4.45 24.43 17.20
C ASP A 125 4.92 23.19 17.98
N THR A 126 4.42 23.06 19.21
CA THR A 126 4.68 21.88 20.05
C THR A 126 3.60 20.84 19.80
N VAL A 127 4.02 19.64 19.38
CA VAL A 127 3.12 18.50 19.14
C VAL A 127 3.38 17.42 20.19
N ALA A 128 2.33 17.04 20.92
CA ALA A 128 2.37 15.89 21.82
C ALA A 128 2.03 14.62 21.04
N VAL A 129 2.84 13.56 21.20
CA VAL A 129 2.66 12.28 20.54
C VAL A 129 2.44 11.21 21.60
N ALA A 130 1.32 10.48 21.48
CA ALA A 130 1.02 9.32 22.30
C ALA A 130 0.88 8.10 21.39
N VAL A 131 1.77 7.12 21.56
CA VAL A 131 1.80 5.89 20.77
C VAL A 131 1.50 4.69 21.63
N SER A 132 0.75 3.73 21.06
CA SER A 132 0.50 2.45 21.72
C SER A 132 1.51 1.42 21.24
N GLY A 133 2.12 0.67 22.17
CA GLY A 133 2.99 -0.46 21.85
C GLY A 133 2.28 -1.62 21.13
N SER A 134 0.94 -1.58 21.00
CA SER A 134 0.18 -2.53 20.18
C SER A 134 0.44 -2.38 18.68
N PHE A 135 1.04 -1.25 18.25
CA PHE A 135 1.34 -0.89 16.87
C PHE A 135 2.87 -0.80 16.64
N PRO A 136 3.56 -1.95 16.45
CA PRO A 136 5.02 -2.07 16.61
C PRO A 136 5.89 -1.34 15.57
N ALA A 137 5.27 -0.71 14.57
CA ALA A 137 5.96 0.01 13.52
C ALA A 137 5.47 1.47 13.37
N LEU A 138 4.64 1.94 14.31
CA LEU A 138 4.17 3.34 14.41
C LEU A 138 4.58 4.02 15.72
N ASN A 139 5.38 3.34 16.55
CA ASN A 139 5.80 3.78 17.87
C ASN A 139 7.26 4.24 17.91
#